data_AF-A0A1M6Y216-F1
#
_entry.id   AF-A0A1M6Y216-F1
#
_cell.length_a   1.000
_cell.length_b   1.000
_cell.length_c   1.000
_cell.angle_alpha   90.00
_cell.angle_beta   90.00
_cell.angle_gamma   90.00
#
_symmetry.space_group_name_H-M   'P 1'
#
loop_
_entity.id
_entity.type
_entity.pdbx_description
1 polymer ?
#
loop_
_entity_poly.entity_id
_entity_poly.type
_entity_poly.pdbx_seq_one_letter_code
_entity_poly.pdbx_strand_id
1 'polypeptide(L)' 'MTSVVDNTVVCPECRRSADVLDRFTLTSSDGIPAEYLRIRCGLLSVLVTAQELSRTAPAPAAA' A
#
# COMPACT_ATOMS: atom_id res chain seq x y z
N MET A 1 2.36 -0.28 27.00
CA MET A 1 2.05 -1.18 25.88
C MET A 1 2.15 -0.36 24.61
N THR A 2 3.34 -0.30 24.00
CA THR A 2 3.58 0.57 22.84
C THR A 2 3.25 -0.25 21.59
N SER A 3 2.04 -0.12 21.08
CA SER A 3 1.68 -0.64 19.77
C SER A 3 2.52 0.14 18.74
N VAL A 4 3.68 -0.40 18.37
CA VAL A 4 4.36 -0.02 17.14
C VAL A 4 3.41 -0.47 16.04
N VAL A 5 2.55 0.44 15.57
CA VAL A 5 1.82 0.24 14.33
C VAL A 5 2.88 0.33 13.25
N ASP A 6 3.51 -0.81 12.96
CA ASP A 6 4.49 -0.94 11.89
C ASP A 6 3.76 -0.64 10.58
N ASN A 7 3.82 0.63 10.17
CA ASN A 7 3.15 1.14 8.99
C ASN A 7 4.05 0.93 7.78
N THR A 8 4.65 -0.26 7.69
CA THR A 8 5.46 -0.66 6.55
C THR A 8 4.67 -1.63 5.66
N VAL A 9 4.89 -1.50 4.36
CA VAL A 9 4.27 -2.34 3.34
C VAL A 9 5.34 -2.84 2.38
N VAL A 10 5.02 -3.88 1.61
CA VAL A 10 5.92 -4.36 0.55
C VAL A 10 5.72 -3.50 -0.68
N CYS A 11 6.76 -2.79 -1.10
CA CYS A 11 6.72 -2.02 -2.33
C CYS A 11 6.66 -2.97 -3.54
N PRO A 12 5.68 -2.81 -4.45
CA PRO A 12 5.49 -3.73 -5.58
C PRO A 12 6.66 -3.70 -6.57
N GLU A 13 7.33 -2.55 -6.71
CA GLU A 13 8.45 -2.35 -7.62
C GLU A 13 9.72 -3.10 -7.15
N CYS A 14 10.11 -2.88 -5.89
CA CYS A 14 11.39 -3.34 -5.34
C CYS A 14 11.26 -4.60 -4.47
N ARG A 15 10.03 -5.05 -4.17
CA ARG A 15 9.68 -6.18 -3.28
C ARG A 15 10.34 -6.12 -1.89
N ARG A 16 10.67 -4.91 -1.44
CA ARG A 16 11.25 -4.60 -0.12
C ARG A 16 10.24 -3.86 0.77
N SER A 17 10.53 -3.85 2.06
CA SER A 17 9.82 -3.03 3.05
C SER A 17 9.91 -1.55 2.68
N ALA A 18 8.76 -0.87 2.72
CA ALA A 18 8.60 0.54 2.43
C ALA A 18 7.70 1.17 3.48
N ASP A 19 8.07 2.35 3.95
CA ASP A 19 7.25 3.10 4.91
C ASP A 19 6.07 3.76 4.20
N VAL A 20 4.88 3.61 4.76
CA VAL A 20 3.71 4.38 4.33
C VAL A 20 3.86 5.81 4.85
N LEU A 21 3.99 6.75 3.93
CA LEU A 21 4.07 8.17 4.22
C LEU A 21 2.68 8.80 4.39
N ASP A 22 1.73 8.40 3.54
CA ASP A 22 0.39 9.00 3.50
C ASP A 22 -0.65 8.05 2.92
N ARG A 23 -1.92 8.24 3.32
CA ARG A 23 -3.07 7.46 2.83
C ARG A 23 -4.18 8.42 2.44
N PHE A 24 -4.64 8.32 1.20
CA PHE A 24 -5.69 9.19 0.69
C PHE A 24 -6.58 8.46 -0.31
N THR A 25 -7.81 8.93 -0.46
CA THR A 25 -8.76 8.36 -1.42
C THR A 25 -8.84 9.27 -2.64
N LEU A 26 -8.71 8.69 -3.83
CA LEU A 26 -9.01 9.37 -5.08
C LEU A 26 -10.23 8.73 -5.71
N THR A 27 -11.20 9.56 -6.08
CA THR A 27 -12.31 9.12 -6.92
C THR A 27 -11.85 9.15 -8.37
N SER A 28 -11.82 7.97 -9.00
CA SER A 28 -11.48 7.87 -10.41
C SER A 28 -12.61 8.46 -11.27
N SER A 29 -12.35 8.72 -12.55
CA SER A 29 -13.35 9.28 -13.48
C SER A 29 -14.63 8.45 -13.62
N ASP A 30 -14.56 7.17 -13.24
CA ASP A 30 -15.69 6.23 -13.18
C ASP A 30 -16.61 6.46 -11.95
N GLY A 31 -16.30 7.44 -11.10
CA GLY A 31 -17.03 7.73 -9.86
C GLY A 31 -16.74 6.77 -8.71
N ILE A 32 -15.85 5.79 -8.91
CA ILE A 32 -15.48 4.81 -7.89
C ILE A 32 -14.34 5.37 -7.03
N PRO A 33 -14.53 5.53 -5.71
CA PRO A 33 -13.46 5.90 -4.79
C PRO A 33 -12.47 4.75 -4.62
N ALA A 34 -11.20 5.01 -4.86
CA ALA A 34 -10.11 4.08 -4.63
C ALA A 34 -9.11 4.66 -3.62
N GLU A 35 -8.68 3.84 -2.68
CA GLU A 35 -7.68 4.23 -1.68
C GLU A 35 -6.27 4.07 -2.28
N TYR A 36 -5.47 5.12 -2.15
CA TYR A 36 -4.08 5.22 -2.57
C TYR A 36 -3.19 5.42 -1.34
N LEU A 37 -2.04 4.77 -1.37
CA LEU A 37 -0.99 4.92 -0.38
C LEU A 37 0.25 5.50 -1.06
N ARG A 38 0.82 6.52 -0.42
CA ARG A 38 2.15 7.02 -0.77
C ARG A 38 3.17 6.29 0.09
N ILE A 39 4.05 5.53 -0.54
CA ILE A 39 5.05 4.71 0.16
C ILE A 39 6.46 5.16 -0.21
N ARG A 40 7.42 4.92 0.68
CA ARG A 40 8.85 5.20 0.45
C ARG A 40 9.66 3.91 0.50
N CYS A 41 10.12 3.43 -0.65
CA CYS A 41 11.09 2.33 -0.75
C CYS A 41 12.51 2.92 -0.81
N GLY A 42 13.19 2.99 0.33
CA GLY A 42 14.56 3.53 0.43
C GLY A 42 14.67 5.00 -0.01
N LEU A 43 15.26 5.23 -1.19
CA LEU A 43 15.43 6.56 -1.80
C LEU A 43 14.31 6.93 -2.79
N LEU A 44 13.40 6.01 -3.12
CA LEU A 44 12.31 6.23 -4.06
C LEU A 44 10.97 6.38 -3.33
N SER A 45 10.16 7.35 -3.76
CA SER A 45 8.77 7.49 -3.31
C SER A 45 7.84 6.99 -4.42
N VAL A 46 6.97 6.05 -4.11
CA VAL A 46 6.05 5.43 -5.07
C VAL A 46 4.62 5.59 -4.58
N LEU A 47 3.70 5.82 -5.51
CA LEU A 47 2.27 5.86 -5.22
C LEU A 47 1.66 4.52 -5.64
N VAL A 48 0.95 3.85 -4.74
CA VAL A 48 0.36 2.53 -4.99
C VAL A 48 -1.09 2.51 -4.53
N THR A 49 -1.95 1.78 -5.22
CA THR A 49 -3.32 1.59 -4.73
C THR A 49 -3.34 0.57 -3.58
N ALA A 50 -4.24 0.76 -2.61
CA ALA A 50 -4.46 -0.21 -1.53
C ALA A 50 -4.90 -1.59 -2.06
N GLN A 51 -5.58 -1.60 -3.21
CA GLN A 51 -5.99 -2.84 -3.88
C GLN A 51 -4.80 -3.62 -4.45
N GLU A 52 -3.80 -2.96 -5.02
CA GLU A 52 -2.58 -3.62 -5.50
C GLU A 52 -1.77 -4.26 -4.36
N LEU A 53 -1.76 -3.61 -3.20
CA LEU A 53 -1.18 -4.17 -1.97
C LEU A 53 -1.93 -5.42 -1.50
N SER A 54 -3.26 -5.40 -1.54
CA SER A 54 -4.10 -6.55 -1.17
C SER A 54 -3.93 -7.75 -2.10
N ARG A 55 -3.61 -7.53 -3.39
CA ARG A 55 -3.30 -8.62 -4.34
C ARG A 55 -1.90 -9.21 -4.16
N THR A 56 -0.98 -8.46 -3.56
CA THR A 56 0.41 -8.88 -3.32
C THR A 56 0.57 -9.60 -1.98
N ALA A 57 -0.26 -9.28 -0.98
CA ALA A 57 -0.43 -10.17 0.16
C ALA A 57 -0.94 -11.52 -0.38
N PRO A 58 -0.40 -12.67 0.05
CA PRO A 58 -1.01 -13.93 -0.31
C PRO A 58 -2.44 -13.86 0.21
N ALA A 59 -3.42 -13.75 -0.70
CA ALA A 59 -4.76 -14.15 -0.38
C ALA A 59 -4.61 -15.55 0.23
N PRO A 60 -5.08 -15.82 1.47
CA PRO A 60 -5.24 -17.21 1.84
C PRO A 60 -6.14 -17.78 0.74
N ALA A 61 -5.58 -18.70 -0.04
CA ALA A 61 -6.35 -19.61 -0.85
C ALA A 61 -7.24 -20.37 0.13
N ALA A 62 -8.43 -19.83 0.41
CA ALA A 62 -9.56 -20.57 0.92
C ALA A 62 -10.34 -20.96 -0.36
N ALA A 63 -9.97 -22.08 -0.98
CA ALA A 63 -10.41 -23.45 -0.67
C ALA A 63 -11.83 -23.68 -1.17
#